data_AF-A0AAV6D1C5-F1
#
_entry.id   AF-A0AAV6D1C5-F1
#
_cell.length_a   1.000
_cell.length_b   1.000
_cell.length_c   1.000
_cell.angle_alpha   90.00
_cell.angle_beta   90.00
_cell.angle_gamma   90.00
#
_symmetry.space_group_name_H-M   'P 1'
#
loop_
_entity.id
_entity.type
_entity.pdbx_description
1 polymer ?
#
loop_
_entity_poly.entity_id
_entity_poly.type
_entity_poly.pdbx_seq_one_letter_code
_entity_poly.pdbx_strand_id
1 'polypeptide(L)'
;MVVDAHHHFWDPSLHDYPWMGDELAPIRRRFGPAELSPLLAAEGVDRTVLVQTISSVDETREFLATAAVTAFVAGVVGWVDLTKPSVGDALAELRAGAGGTFLVGIRHQVHDELDPRWLLRADVQRGIEAVRDAGLVYDLLVKTRELPAAVELARSFPDLRFVLDHIAKPRIAAGPRDPEWEQAMAPLAECANVYCKLSGMVTEARWTDWTPDDLLPYVSRVLKWFGPKRCMFGSDWPVCLLASDYARVVSTMRAIVGDNGDVFGATARRVYRLS
;
A
#
# COMPACT_ATOMS: atom_id res chain seq x y z
N MET A 1 5.67 18.87 4.51
CA MET A 1 5.36 17.59 5.16
C MET A 1 5.47 16.50 4.13
N VAL A 2 6.46 15.64 4.26
CA VAL A 2 6.69 14.45 3.44
C VAL A 2 6.09 13.23 4.15
N VAL A 3 5.38 12.39 3.40
CA VAL A 3 4.72 11.18 3.88
C VAL A 3 5.24 9.98 3.11
N ASP A 4 5.75 8.99 3.83
CA ASP A 4 5.92 7.64 3.30
C ASP A 4 4.60 6.87 3.48
N ALA A 5 3.80 6.79 2.42
CA ALA A 5 2.44 6.24 2.50
C ALA A 5 2.40 4.71 2.52
N HIS A 6 3.54 4.02 2.58
CA HIS A 6 3.56 2.57 2.60
C HIS A 6 4.86 2.02 3.19
N HIS A 7 4.79 1.52 4.42
CA HIS A 7 5.82 0.67 5.00
C HIS A 7 5.18 -0.37 5.92
N HIS A 8 6.00 -1.29 6.40
CA HIS A 8 5.61 -2.43 7.20
C HIS A 8 6.48 -2.56 8.45
N PHE A 9 5.94 -3.20 9.48
CA PHE A 9 6.70 -3.72 10.61
C PHE A 9 6.41 -5.21 10.78
N TRP A 10 7.38 -5.95 11.29
CA TRP A 10 7.18 -7.35 11.62
C TRP A 10 8.26 -7.86 12.58
N ASP A 11 7.94 -8.96 13.25
CA ASP A 11 8.89 -9.70 14.08
C ASP A 11 8.66 -11.21 13.88
N PRO A 12 9.52 -11.92 13.12
CA PRO A 12 9.36 -13.35 12.86
C PRO A 12 9.50 -14.21 14.11
N SER A 13 9.87 -13.64 15.27
CA SER A 13 9.82 -14.34 16.55
C SER A 13 8.45 -14.31 17.24
N LEU A 14 7.54 -13.43 16.78
CA LEU A 14 6.20 -13.23 17.37
C LEU A 14 5.09 -13.82 16.51
N HIS A 15 5.25 -13.81 15.19
CA HIS A 15 4.24 -14.29 14.25
C HIS A 15 4.85 -15.15 13.15
N ASP A 16 4.03 -16.03 12.58
CA ASP A 16 4.34 -16.72 11.35
C ASP A 16 4.03 -15.82 10.15
N TYR A 17 4.97 -15.72 9.22
CA TYR A 17 4.83 -14.96 7.97
C TYR A 17 4.92 -15.93 6.78
N PRO A 18 3.78 -16.50 6.31
CA PRO A 18 3.78 -17.54 5.28
C PRO A 18 4.42 -17.13 3.95
N TRP A 19 4.52 -15.82 3.69
CA TRP A 19 5.13 -15.25 2.51
C TRP A 19 6.66 -15.11 2.60
N MET A 20 7.28 -15.29 3.77
CA MET A 20 8.74 -15.19 3.96
C MET A 20 9.46 -16.50 3.62
N GLY A 21 9.55 -16.81 2.32
CA GLY A 21 10.37 -17.90 1.79
C GLY A 21 11.88 -17.69 1.96
N ASP A 22 12.68 -18.68 1.57
CA ASP A 22 14.15 -18.64 1.68
C ASP A 22 14.77 -17.51 0.85
N GLU A 23 14.16 -17.18 -0.28
CA GLU A 23 14.54 -16.06 -1.14
C GLU A 23 14.39 -14.68 -0.45
N LEU A 24 13.60 -14.61 0.63
CA LEU A 24 13.38 -13.41 1.44
C LEU A 24 14.22 -13.39 2.72
N ALA A 25 15.22 -14.26 2.84
CA ALA A 25 16.11 -14.33 4.00
C ALA A 25 16.68 -12.97 4.47
N PRO A 26 17.09 -12.01 3.60
CA PRO A 26 17.61 -10.71 4.04
C PRO A 26 16.64 -9.89 4.90
N ILE A 27 15.34 -10.14 4.72
CA ILE A 27 14.27 -9.41 5.42
C ILE A 27 13.54 -10.29 6.46
N ARG A 28 13.96 -11.55 6.64
CA ARG A 28 13.41 -12.49 7.64
C ARG A 28 14.00 -12.23 9.03
N ARG A 29 13.85 -11.01 9.51
CA ARG A 29 14.24 -10.54 10.84
C ARG A 29 13.29 -9.46 11.32
N ARG A 30 13.42 -9.07 12.59
CA ARG A 30 12.64 -7.96 13.16
C ARG A 30 12.92 -6.65 12.42
N PHE A 31 11.84 -5.91 12.15
CA PHE A 31 11.83 -4.54 11.70
C PHE A 31 10.73 -3.78 12.43
N GLY A 32 11.10 -2.69 13.11
CA GLY A 32 10.19 -1.85 13.86
C GLY A 32 10.58 -0.37 13.83
N PRO A 33 9.98 0.44 14.73
CA PRO A 33 10.20 1.87 14.74
C PRO A 33 11.66 2.31 14.92
N ALA A 34 12.44 1.56 15.70
CA ALA A 34 13.84 1.89 15.98
C ALA A 34 14.72 1.75 14.72
N GLU A 35 14.38 0.81 13.84
CA GLU A 35 15.07 0.55 12.58
C GLU A 35 14.69 1.58 11.50
N LEU A 36 13.43 2.04 11.48
CA LEU A 36 12.94 2.98 10.47
C LEU A 36 13.21 4.45 10.81
N SER A 37 13.07 4.85 12.09
CA SER A 37 13.21 6.25 12.51
C SER A 37 14.49 6.96 12.03
N PRO A 38 15.71 6.37 12.10
CA PRO A 38 16.91 7.05 11.61
C PRO A 38 16.89 7.25 10.08
N LEU A 39 16.27 6.34 9.32
CA LEU A 39 16.13 6.45 7.87
C LEU A 39 15.19 7.61 7.49
N LEU A 40 14.05 7.73 8.19
CA LEU A 40 13.10 8.83 7.99
C LEU A 40 13.76 10.19 8.27
N ALA A 41 14.53 10.28 9.35
CA ALA A 41 15.24 11.51 9.72
C ALA A 41 16.29 11.91 8.68
N ALA A 42 17.04 10.95 8.14
CA ALA A 42 18.04 11.19 7.11
C ALA A 42 17.42 11.68 5.78
N GLU A 43 16.25 11.14 5.41
CA GLU A 43 15.59 11.44 4.13
C GLU A 43 14.54 12.56 4.22
N GLY A 44 14.36 13.17 5.39
CA GLY A 44 13.41 14.25 5.63
C GLY A 44 11.95 13.81 5.47
N VAL A 45 11.61 12.59 5.92
CA VAL A 45 10.24 12.06 5.93
C VAL A 45 9.59 12.32 7.30
N ASP A 46 8.47 13.05 7.30
CA ASP A 46 7.84 13.54 8.54
C ASP A 46 6.84 12.56 9.15
N ARG A 47 6.14 11.82 8.30
CA ARG A 47 5.05 10.91 8.68
C ARG A 47 5.03 9.66 7.81
N THR A 48 4.40 8.61 8.31
CA THR A 48 4.26 7.34 7.59
C THR A 48 2.87 6.73 7.73
N VAL A 49 2.52 5.83 6.82
CA VAL A 49 1.36 4.94 6.92
C VAL A 49 1.85 3.50 7.07
N LEU A 50 1.57 2.89 8.21
CA LEU A 50 1.91 1.51 8.54
C LEU A 50 0.85 0.56 7.97
N VAL A 51 1.24 -0.41 7.17
CA VAL A 51 0.32 -1.29 6.43
C VAL A 51 0.47 -2.73 6.89
N GLN A 52 -0.64 -3.43 7.15
CA GLN A 52 -0.70 -4.85 7.57
C GLN A 52 0.17 -5.76 6.70
N THR A 53 0.70 -6.86 7.23
CA THR A 53 1.54 -7.82 6.50
C THR A 53 0.98 -9.25 6.49
N ILE A 54 0.03 -9.56 7.36
CA ILE A 54 -0.66 -10.85 7.42
C ILE A 54 -2.17 -10.67 7.55
N SER A 55 -2.93 -11.71 7.18
CA SER A 55 -4.39 -11.73 7.31
C SER A 55 -4.83 -11.96 8.76
N SER A 56 -4.54 -11.01 9.64
CA SER A 56 -4.83 -11.09 11.08
C SER A 56 -5.40 -9.79 11.65
N VAL A 57 -6.53 -9.89 12.35
CA VAL A 57 -7.09 -8.77 13.12
C VAL A 57 -6.16 -8.43 14.30
N ASP A 58 -5.44 -9.41 14.83
CA ASP A 58 -4.52 -9.18 15.94
C ASP A 58 -3.32 -8.32 15.52
N GLU A 59 -2.79 -8.51 14.30
CA GLU A 59 -1.76 -7.61 13.75
C GLU A 59 -2.30 -6.18 13.63
N THR A 60 -3.58 -6.02 13.26
CA THR A 60 -4.20 -4.70 13.22
C THR A 60 -4.23 -4.04 14.60
N ARG A 61 -4.60 -4.79 15.64
CA ARG A 61 -4.58 -4.28 17.03
C ARG A 61 -3.16 -3.89 17.45
N GLU A 62 -2.16 -4.71 17.12
CA GLU A 62 -0.76 -4.44 17.42
C GLU A 62 -0.23 -3.20 16.70
N PHE A 63 -0.61 -3.00 15.44
CA PHE A 63 -0.20 -1.84 14.65
C PHE A 63 -0.85 -0.55 15.16
N LEU A 64 -2.12 -0.61 15.58
CA LEU A 64 -2.79 0.52 16.22
C LEU A 64 -2.13 0.88 17.56
N ALA A 65 -1.79 -0.11 18.38
CA ALA A 65 -1.03 0.10 19.62
C ALA A 65 0.37 0.71 19.35
N THR A 66 1.05 0.23 18.31
CA THR A 66 2.34 0.77 17.86
C THR A 66 2.22 2.22 17.41
N ALA A 67 1.19 2.55 16.62
CA ALA A 67 0.94 3.90 16.14
C ALA A 67 0.67 4.88 17.30
N ALA A 68 -0.05 4.44 18.34
CA ALA A 68 -0.37 5.26 19.50
C ALA A 68 0.86 5.75 20.28
N VAL A 69 2.00 5.07 20.15
CA VAL A 69 3.26 5.42 20.85
C VAL A 69 4.39 5.80 19.90
N THR A 70 4.17 5.79 18.58
CA THR A 70 5.19 6.06 17.55
C THR A 70 4.87 7.33 16.77
N ALA A 71 5.48 8.45 17.14
CA ALA A 71 5.11 9.79 16.69
C ALA A 71 5.11 10.00 15.15
N PHE A 72 5.92 9.27 14.40
CA PHE A 72 5.96 9.39 12.94
C PHE A 72 4.86 8.58 12.24
N VAL A 73 4.22 7.61 12.89
CA VAL A 73 3.12 6.85 12.28
C VAL A 73 1.85 7.69 12.33
N ALA A 74 1.38 8.16 11.17
CA ALA A 74 0.18 8.99 11.07
C ALA A 74 -1.09 8.18 10.82
N GLY A 75 -0.97 6.93 10.37
CA GLY A 75 -2.11 6.08 10.09
C GLY A 75 -1.70 4.62 9.94
N VAL A 76 -2.68 3.74 10.15
CA VAL A 76 -2.59 2.30 10.01
C VAL A 76 -3.62 1.84 8.97
N VAL A 77 -3.15 1.10 7.97
CA VAL A 77 -3.98 0.30 7.08
C VAL A 77 -3.97 -1.13 7.61
N GLY A 78 -5.06 -1.52 8.26
CA GLY A 78 -5.19 -2.81 8.93
C GLY A 78 -5.76 -3.92 8.03
N TRP A 79 -6.07 -5.04 8.66
CA TRP A 79 -6.75 -6.17 8.07
C TRP A 79 -8.00 -6.52 8.90
N VAL A 80 -9.09 -6.82 8.21
CA VAL A 80 -10.26 -7.52 8.78
C VAL A 80 -10.73 -8.54 7.76
N ASP A 81 -11.39 -9.60 8.24
CA ASP A 81 -12.00 -10.58 7.36
C ASP A 81 -13.25 -10.00 6.68
N LEU A 82 -13.10 -9.57 5.44
CA LEU A 82 -14.18 -8.98 4.64
C LEU A 82 -15.34 -9.95 4.37
N THR A 83 -15.11 -11.26 4.50
CA THR A 83 -16.12 -12.28 4.18
C THR A 83 -17.10 -12.49 5.33
N LYS A 84 -16.71 -12.12 6.55
CA LYS A 84 -17.53 -12.31 7.75
C LYS A 84 -18.71 -11.34 7.80
N PRO A 85 -19.92 -11.80 8.15
CA PRO A 85 -21.06 -10.93 8.39
C PRO A 85 -20.80 -9.88 9.49
N SER A 86 -19.92 -10.18 10.46
CA SER A 86 -19.57 -9.32 11.59
C SER A 86 -18.45 -8.31 11.29
N VAL A 87 -18.09 -8.10 10.02
CA VAL A 87 -17.02 -7.17 9.62
C VAL A 87 -17.25 -5.74 10.13
N GLY A 88 -18.50 -5.26 10.13
CA GLY A 88 -18.85 -3.95 10.69
C GLY A 88 -18.54 -3.85 12.19
N ASP A 89 -18.87 -4.89 12.96
CA ASP A 89 -18.59 -4.95 14.40
C ASP A 89 -17.08 -4.96 14.67
N ALA A 90 -16.32 -5.73 13.88
CA ALA A 90 -14.86 -5.78 14.00
C ALA A 90 -14.22 -4.40 13.74
N LEU A 91 -14.69 -3.67 12.73
CA LEU A 91 -14.21 -2.31 12.45
C LEU A 91 -14.57 -1.33 13.57
N ALA A 92 -15.77 -1.45 14.15
CA ALA A 92 -16.20 -0.62 15.28
C ALA A 92 -15.35 -0.89 16.53
N GLU A 93 -15.05 -2.16 16.83
CA GLU A 93 -14.20 -2.56 17.95
C GLU A 93 -12.78 -1.99 17.79
N LEU A 94 -12.16 -2.16 16.61
CA LEU A 94 -10.82 -1.63 16.33
C LEU A 94 -10.74 -0.11 16.51
N ARG A 95 -11.79 0.62 16.11
CA ARG A 95 -11.85 2.08 16.27
C ARG A 95 -12.06 2.54 17.70
N ALA A 96 -12.82 1.78 18.49
CA ALA A 96 -13.03 2.06 19.91
C ALA A 96 -11.82 1.68 20.78
N GLY A 97 -10.96 0.79 20.28
CA GLY A 97 -9.77 0.30 20.96
C GLY A 97 -8.60 1.29 21.02
N ALA A 98 -7.53 0.85 21.68
CA ALA A 98 -6.30 1.63 21.81
C ALA A 98 -5.69 1.93 20.43
N GLY A 99 -5.42 3.21 20.17
CA GLY A 99 -4.90 3.66 18.88
C GLY A 99 -5.92 3.63 17.73
N GLY A 100 -7.21 3.36 17.99
CA GLY A 100 -8.24 3.24 16.96
C GLY A 100 -8.42 4.48 16.07
N THR A 101 -8.02 5.67 16.54
CA THR A 101 -7.98 6.91 15.74
C THR A 101 -6.96 6.87 14.59
N PHE A 102 -5.97 5.99 14.67
CA PHE A 102 -4.98 5.77 13.61
C PHE A 102 -5.49 4.81 12.52
N LEU A 103 -6.63 4.13 12.70
CA LEU A 103 -7.17 3.25 11.65
C LEU A 103 -7.71 4.10 10.50
N VAL A 104 -6.98 4.12 9.38
CA VAL A 104 -7.30 4.95 8.19
C VAL A 104 -7.71 4.13 6.99
N GLY A 105 -7.41 2.84 6.96
CA GLY A 105 -7.80 1.95 5.88
C GLY A 105 -7.76 0.48 6.23
N ILE A 106 -8.25 -0.34 5.30
CA ILE A 106 -8.19 -1.80 5.33
C ILE A 106 -7.55 -2.31 4.03
N ARG A 107 -6.77 -3.38 4.12
CA ARG A 107 -6.16 -4.07 2.99
C ARG A 107 -6.35 -5.57 3.10
N HIS A 108 -6.62 -6.24 2.00
CA HIS A 108 -6.52 -7.70 1.86
C HIS A 108 -5.47 -8.07 0.81
N GLN A 109 -4.71 -9.15 1.01
CA GLN A 109 -3.77 -9.70 0.02
C GLN A 109 -4.52 -10.40 -1.13
N VAL A 110 -5.28 -9.66 -1.93
CA VAL A 110 -6.11 -10.22 -3.02
C VAL A 110 -5.26 -11.00 -4.04
N HIS A 111 -4.01 -10.60 -4.25
CA HIS A 111 -3.10 -11.29 -5.16
C HIS A 111 -2.72 -12.73 -4.75
N ASP A 112 -3.05 -13.15 -3.52
CA ASP A 112 -2.82 -14.50 -3.00
C ASP A 112 -4.09 -15.37 -3.12
N GLU A 113 -5.23 -14.76 -3.46
CA GLU A 113 -6.49 -15.47 -3.68
C GLU A 113 -6.47 -16.25 -5.01
N LEU A 114 -6.99 -17.48 -4.96
CA LEU A 114 -7.05 -18.35 -6.13
C LEU A 114 -7.91 -17.74 -7.25
N ASP A 115 -9.03 -17.13 -6.89
CA ASP A 115 -9.97 -16.52 -7.82
C ASP A 115 -9.57 -15.07 -8.16
N PRO A 116 -9.26 -14.72 -9.43
CA PRO A 116 -8.93 -13.35 -9.80
C PRO A 116 -10.11 -12.38 -9.64
N ARG A 117 -11.33 -12.90 -9.50
CA ARG A 117 -12.56 -12.15 -9.28
C ARG A 117 -13.00 -12.16 -7.81
N TRP A 118 -12.13 -12.53 -6.87
CA TRP A 118 -12.44 -12.58 -5.43
C TRP A 118 -13.10 -11.29 -4.90
N LEU A 119 -12.64 -10.12 -5.35
CA LEU A 119 -13.20 -8.80 -5.02
C LEU A 119 -14.70 -8.63 -5.36
N LEU A 120 -15.22 -9.45 -6.26
CA LEU A 120 -16.59 -9.37 -6.76
C LEU A 120 -17.51 -10.41 -6.13
N ARG A 121 -17.01 -11.23 -5.20
CA ARG A 121 -17.85 -12.12 -4.41
C ARG A 121 -18.79 -11.30 -3.54
N ALA A 122 -20.03 -11.78 -3.38
CA ALA A 122 -21.07 -11.05 -2.66
C ALA A 122 -20.73 -10.84 -1.16
N ASP A 123 -20.06 -11.79 -0.53
CA ASP A 123 -19.59 -11.67 0.86
C ASP A 123 -18.51 -10.59 1.00
N VAL A 124 -17.54 -10.57 0.08
CA VAL A 124 -16.48 -9.55 0.02
C VAL A 124 -17.07 -8.16 -0.24
N GLN A 125 -18.02 -8.02 -1.18
CA GLN A 125 -18.63 -6.72 -1.47
C GLN A 125 -19.40 -6.14 -0.26
N ARG A 126 -20.05 -6.97 0.56
CA ARG A 126 -20.60 -6.48 1.85
C ARG A 126 -19.50 -5.99 2.80
N GLY A 127 -18.36 -6.69 2.84
CA GLY A 127 -17.21 -6.23 3.63
C GLY A 127 -16.68 -4.88 3.16
N ILE A 128 -16.53 -4.71 1.84
CA ILE A 128 -16.14 -3.42 1.25
C ILE A 128 -17.16 -2.32 1.56
N GLU A 129 -18.45 -2.65 1.55
CA GLU A 129 -19.51 -1.73 1.98
C GLU A 129 -19.34 -1.29 3.44
N ALA A 130 -19.03 -2.22 4.35
CA ALA A 130 -18.75 -1.89 5.75
C ALA A 130 -17.50 -0.99 5.90
N VAL A 131 -16.46 -1.20 5.09
CA VAL A 131 -15.27 -0.32 5.05
C VAL A 131 -15.64 1.10 4.59
N ARG A 132 -16.49 1.23 3.56
CA ARG A 132 -17.05 2.51 3.10
C ARG A 132 -17.83 3.20 4.22
N ASP A 133 -18.73 2.49 4.89
CA ASP A 133 -19.61 3.06 5.91
C ASP A 133 -18.83 3.47 7.17
N ALA A 134 -17.72 2.78 7.46
CA ALA A 134 -16.76 3.24 8.45
C ALA A 134 -15.99 4.51 7.99
N GLY A 135 -16.06 4.91 6.73
CA GLY A 135 -15.33 6.06 6.18
C GLY A 135 -13.82 5.81 6.06
N LEU A 136 -13.42 4.54 6.00
CA LEU A 136 -12.04 4.08 5.82
C LEU A 136 -11.70 4.03 4.33
N VAL A 137 -10.40 4.00 4.02
CA VAL A 137 -9.87 3.70 2.69
C VAL A 137 -9.79 2.18 2.48
N TYR A 138 -9.91 1.70 1.24
CA TYR A 138 -9.53 0.33 0.91
C TYR A 138 -8.29 0.30 0.02
N ASP A 139 -7.23 -0.33 0.50
CA ASP A 139 -5.98 -0.52 -0.25
C ASP A 139 -6.09 -1.79 -1.12
N LEU A 140 -5.91 -1.63 -2.43
CA LEU A 140 -6.00 -2.68 -3.45
C LEU A 140 -4.61 -3.27 -3.69
N LEU A 141 -4.29 -4.37 -3.00
CA LEU A 141 -3.09 -5.18 -3.26
C LEU A 141 -3.41 -6.28 -4.28
N VAL A 142 -3.14 -5.96 -5.55
CA VAL A 142 -3.49 -6.77 -6.72
C VAL A 142 -2.30 -6.88 -7.68
N LYS A 143 -2.37 -7.82 -8.63
CA LYS A 143 -1.51 -7.89 -9.82
C LYS A 143 -2.36 -7.63 -11.07
N THR A 144 -1.74 -7.67 -12.25
CA THR A 144 -2.43 -7.49 -13.54
C THR A 144 -3.67 -8.38 -13.70
N ARG A 145 -3.64 -9.60 -13.17
CA ARG A 145 -4.72 -10.59 -13.29
C ARG A 145 -6.02 -10.12 -12.59
N GLU A 146 -5.92 -9.41 -11.46
CA GLU A 146 -7.06 -8.97 -10.66
C GLU A 146 -7.56 -7.56 -11.04
N LEU A 147 -6.81 -6.81 -11.87
CA LEU A 147 -7.17 -5.44 -12.26
C LEU A 147 -8.57 -5.31 -12.88
N PRO A 148 -9.07 -6.23 -13.75
CA PRO A 148 -10.46 -6.15 -14.23
C PRO A 148 -11.48 -6.17 -13.09
N ALA A 149 -11.27 -6.99 -12.06
CA ALA A 149 -12.13 -7.05 -10.89
C ALA A 149 -12.01 -5.77 -10.03
N ALA A 150 -10.82 -5.21 -9.91
CA ALA A 150 -10.60 -3.93 -9.23
C ALA A 150 -11.33 -2.77 -9.93
N VAL A 151 -11.37 -2.75 -11.26
CA VAL A 151 -12.13 -1.75 -12.05
C VAL A 151 -13.63 -1.87 -11.80
N GLU A 152 -14.18 -3.09 -11.87
CA GLU A 152 -15.60 -3.35 -11.59
C GLU A 152 -15.97 -2.92 -10.16
N LEU A 153 -15.11 -3.23 -9.17
CA LEU A 153 -15.29 -2.81 -7.79
C LEU A 153 -15.28 -1.30 -7.64
N ALA A 154 -14.25 -0.62 -8.18
CA ALA A 154 -14.10 0.83 -8.06
C ALA A 154 -15.31 1.59 -8.63
N ARG A 155 -15.87 1.11 -9.75
CA ARG A 155 -17.09 1.65 -10.37
C ARG A 155 -18.35 1.37 -9.54
N SER A 156 -18.40 0.26 -8.82
CA SER A 156 -19.54 -0.12 -7.98
C SER A 156 -19.61 0.69 -6.68
N PHE A 157 -18.48 1.24 -6.23
CA PHE A 157 -18.39 2.05 -5.00
C PHE A 157 -17.75 3.43 -5.28
N PRO A 158 -18.41 4.31 -6.05
CA PRO A 158 -17.84 5.60 -6.45
C PRO A 158 -17.53 6.53 -5.27
N ASP A 159 -18.17 6.33 -4.11
CA ASP A 159 -17.95 7.11 -2.89
C ASP A 159 -16.88 6.54 -1.94
N LEU A 160 -16.39 5.32 -2.21
CA LEU A 160 -15.27 4.72 -1.48
C LEU A 160 -13.95 5.09 -2.14
N ARG A 161 -13.00 5.55 -1.35
CA ARG A 161 -11.63 5.81 -1.80
C ARG A 161 -10.86 4.50 -1.84
N PHE A 162 -10.34 4.20 -3.02
CA PHE A 162 -9.46 3.06 -3.24
C PHE A 162 -8.03 3.53 -3.45
N VAL A 163 -7.06 2.86 -2.84
CA VAL A 163 -5.63 3.12 -3.08
C VAL A 163 -5.00 1.89 -3.68
N LEU A 164 -4.57 1.99 -4.93
CA LEU A 164 -3.87 0.91 -5.61
C LEU A 164 -2.42 0.82 -5.12
N ASP A 165 -2.08 -0.33 -4.54
CA ASP A 165 -0.73 -0.60 -4.06
C ASP A 165 0.22 -0.87 -5.23
N HIS A 166 1.45 -0.38 -5.09
CA HIS A 166 2.61 -0.71 -5.94
C HIS A 166 2.37 -0.64 -7.45
N ILE A 167 1.57 0.34 -7.90
CA ILE A 167 1.15 0.48 -9.29
C ILE A 167 0.60 -0.84 -9.90
N ALA A 168 0.02 -1.74 -9.09
CA ALA A 168 -0.41 -3.09 -9.45
C ALA A 168 0.67 -4.03 -10.01
N LYS A 169 1.93 -3.85 -9.59
CA LYS A 169 3.04 -4.79 -9.81
C LYS A 169 3.26 -5.18 -11.29
N PRO A 170 3.55 -4.21 -12.19
CA PRO A 170 3.92 -4.52 -13.56
C PRO A 170 5.21 -5.33 -13.61
N ARG A 171 5.43 -6.07 -14.69
CA ARG A 171 6.65 -6.87 -14.91
C ARG A 171 7.83 -6.00 -15.34
N ILE A 172 8.34 -5.15 -14.45
CA ILE A 172 9.42 -4.20 -14.73
C ILE A 172 10.70 -4.92 -15.17
N ALA A 173 11.02 -6.06 -14.55
CA ALA A 173 12.17 -6.87 -14.94
C ALA A 173 12.15 -7.34 -16.40
N ALA A 174 10.97 -7.41 -17.04
CA ALA A 174 10.80 -7.83 -18.44
C ALA A 174 11.05 -6.70 -19.45
N GLY A 175 11.22 -5.45 -19.00
CA GLY A 175 11.57 -4.30 -19.84
C GLY A 175 10.71 -3.06 -19.57
N PRO A 176 10.83 -2.01 -20.41
CA PRO A 176 10.22 -0.70 -20.17
C PRO A 176 8.71 -0.62 -20.50
N ARG A 177 8.10 -1.74 -20.90
CA ARG A 177 6.69 -1.86 -21.31
C ARG A 177 6.11 -3.15 -20.75
N ASP A 178 4.89 -3.08 -20.26
CA ASP A 178 4.05 -4.23 -19.94
C ASP A 178 2.65 -4.00 -20.51
N PRO A 179 2.40 -4.38 -21.78
CA PRO A 179 1.14 -4.07 -22.46
C PRO A 179 -0.11 -4.61 -21.76
N GLU A 180 -0.03 -5.78 -21.14
CA GLU A 180 -1.14 -6.39 -20.41
C GLU A 180 -1.49 -5.58 -19.16
N TRP A 181 -0.46 -5.17 -18.41
CA TRP A 181 -0.63 -4.25 -17.29
C TRP A 181 -1.18 -2.91 -17.75
N GLU A 182 -0.63 -2.32 -18.82
CA GLU A 182 -1.09 -1.01 -19.32
C GLU A 182 -2.56 -1.05 -19.72
N GLN A 183 -2.99 -2.11 -20.42
CA GLN A 183 -4.37 -2.30 -20.85
C GLN A 183 -5.32 -2.46 -19.65
N ALA A 184 -4.92 -3.22 -18.64
CA ALA A 184 -5.76 -3.51 -17.48
C ALA A 184 -5.78 -2.35 -16.45
N MET A 185 -4.70 -1.57 -16.37
CA MET A 185 -4.53 -0.45 -15.44
C MET A 185 -5.23 0.83 -15.92
N ALA A 186 -5.22 1.11 -17.23
CA ALA A 186 -5.75 2.36 -17.77
C ALA A 186 -7.21 2.68 -17.37
N PRO A 187 -8.16 1.72 -17.33
CA PRO A 187 -9.53 1.99 -16.91
C PRO A 187 -9.68 2.43 -15.44
N LEU A 188 -8.76 2.07 -14.55
CA LEU A 188 -8.78 2.56 -13.16
C LEU A 188 -8.56 4.07 -13.09
N ALA A 189 -7.84 4.65 -14.05
CA ALA A 189 -7.59 6.09 -14.06
C ALA A 189 -8.85 6.91 -14.38
N GLU A 190 -9.84 6.31 -15.04
CA GLU A 190 -11.16 6.90 -15.28
C GLU A 190 -12.01 6.94 -14.01
N CYS A 191 -11.67 6.13 -13.00
CA CYS A 191 -12.34 6.09 -11.72
C CYS A 191 -11.78 7.18 -10.81
N ALA A 192 -12.52 8.28 -10.62
CA ALA A 192 -12.06 9.45 -9.85
C ALA A 192 -11.76 9.14 -8.37
N ASN A 193 -12.33 8.05 -7.85
CA ASN A 193 -12.16 7.54 -6.49
C ASN A 193 -10.96 6.61 -6.31
N VAL A 194 -10.18 6.34 -7.38
CA VAL A 194 -8.97 5.52 -7.32
C VAL A 194 -7.72 6.40 -7.29
N TYR A 195 -6.88 6.13 -6.31
CA TYR A 195 -5.56 6.71 -6.09
C TYR A 195 -4.50 5.63 -6.26
N CYS A 196 -3.23 6.00 -6.43
CA CYS A 196 -2.17 5.05 -6.72
C CYS A 196 -0.89 5.34 -5.91
N LYS A 197 -0.30 4.31 -5.31
CA LYS A 197 1.01 4.41 -4.66
C LYS A 197 2.12 4.13 -5.67
N LEU A 198 3.04 5.08 -5.79
CA LEU A 198 4.32 4.91 -6.46
C LEU A 198 5.30 4.27 -5.45
N SER A 199 5.20 2.94 -5.30
CA SER A 199 5.90 2.15 -4.27
C SER A 199 6.19 0.74 -4.78
N GLY A 200 7.03 -0.05 -4.10
CA GLY A 200 7.24 -1.48 -4.39
C GLY A 200 7.84 -1.82 -5.77
N MET A 201 8.18 -0.82 -6.59
CA MET A 201 8.64 -1.03 -7.97
C MET A 201 10.02 -1.68 -8.05
N VAL A 202 10.92 -1.39 -7.10
CA VAL A 202 12.30 -1.93 -7.11
C VAL A 202 12.32 -3.45 -6.98
N THR A 203 11.33 -4.03 -6.30
CA THR A 203 11.18 -5.49 -6.14
C THR A 203 10.45 -6.16 -7.31
N GLU A 204 9.82 -5.39 -8.19
CA GLU A 204 9.27 -5.88 -9.46
C GLU A 204 10.27 -5.73 -10.63
N ALA A 205 11.37 -4.99 -10.39
CA ALA A 205 12.52 -4.87 -11.28
C ALA A 205 13.54 -6.01 -11.02
N ARG A 206 14.67 -5.98 -11.75
CA ARG A 206 15.78 -6.91 -11.47
C ARG A 206 16.52 -6.46 -10.21
N TRP A 207 16.42 -7.23 -9.13
CA TRP A 207 16.86 -6.80 -7.80
C TRP A 207 18.33 -6.35 -7.72
N THR A 208 19.21 -6.96 -8.52
CA THR A 208 20.66 -6.73 -8.45
C THR A 208 21.18 -5.59 -9.33
N ASP A 209 20.46 -5.20 -10.37
CA ASP A 209 20.99 -4.29 -11.42
C ASP A 209 19.97 -3.28 -11.98
N TRP A 210 18.82 -3.11 -11.32
CA TRP A 210 17.86 -2.08 -11.70
C TRP A 210 18.46 -0.67 -11.59
N THR A 211 17.94 0.23 -12.42
CA THR A 211 18.30 1.66 -12.50
C THR A 211 17.03 2.52 -12.45
N PRO A 212 17.13 3.83 -12.11
CA PRO A 212 15.99 4.74 -12.21
C PRO A 212 15.29 4.73 -13.59
N ASP A 213 16.06 4.50 -14.67
CA ASP A 213 15.54 4.43 -16.04
C ASP A 213 14.63 3.21 -16.28
N ASP A 214 14.75 2.15 -15.49
CA ASP A 214 13.84 1.01 -15.55
C ASP A 214 12.46 1.38 -14.96
N LEU A 215 12.41 2.30 -13.99
CA LEU A 215 11.18 2.69 -13.28
C LEU A 215 10.47 3.88 -13.95
N LEU A 216 11.26 4.81 -14.52
CA LEU A 216 10.77 6.06 -15.11
C LEU A 216 9.62 5.86 -16.12
N PRO A 217 9.65 4.87 -17.05
CA PRO A 217 8.54 4.66 -18.00
C PRO A 217 7.22 4.31 -17.31
N TYR A 218 7.25 3.54 -16.23
CA TYR A 218 6.07 3.12 -15.49
C TYR A 218 5.50 4.27 -14.67
N VAL A 219 6.36 4.98 -13.92
CA VAL A 219 5.97 6.16 -13.15
C VAL A 219 5.38 7.24 -14.05
N SER A 220 6.01 7.49 -15.21
CA SER A 220 5.52 8.48 -16.19
C SER A 220 4.12 8.15 -16.71
N ARG A 221 3.82 6.87 -16.96
CA ARG A 221 2.48 6.43 -17.39
C ARG A 221 1.44 6.61 -16.29
N VAL A 222 1.77 6.18 -15.07
CA VAL A 222 0.88 6.34 -13.92
C VAL A 222 0.59 7.82 -13.68
N LEU A 223 1.59 8.69 -13.72
CA LEU A 223 1.39 10.13 -13.60
C LEU A 223 0.57 10.72 -14.75
N LYS A 224 0.74 10.23 -15.99
CA LYS A 224 -0.07 10.65 -17.14
C LYS A 224 -1.55 10.29 -16.96
N TRP A 225 -1.84 9.12 -16.40
CA TRP A 225 -3.20 8.61 -16.22
C TRP A 225 -3.89 9.21 -14.99
N PHE A 226 -3.23 9.16 -13.83
CA PHE A 226 -3.82 9.53 -12.55
C PHE A 226 -3.64 11.03 -12.24
N GLY A 227 -2.55 11.63 -12.74
CA GLY A 227 -2.08 12.95 -12.33
C GLY A 227 -1.44 12.91 -10.93
N PRO A 228 -0.55 13.86 -10.60
CA PRO A 228 0.18 13.86 -9.33
C PRO A 228 -0.75 13.95 -8.10
N LYS A 229 -1.92 14.59 -8.23
CA LYS A 229 -2.93 14.71 -7.17
C LYS A 229 -3.62 13.39 -6.79
N ARG A 230 -3.43 12.34 -7.58
CA ARG A 230 -3.91 10.98 -7.27
C ARG A 230 -2.80 9.97 -7.06
N CYS A 231 -1.54 10.41 -7.10
CA CYS A 231 -0.38 9.59 -6.81
C CYS A 231 0.21 9.94 -5.45
N MET A 232 0.75 8.95 -4.75
CA MET A 232 1.49 9.16 -3.49
C MET A 232 2.73 8.27 -3.42
N PHE A 233 3.81 8.77 -2.83
CA PHE A 233 5.02 8.00 -2.58
C PHE A 233 4.82 6.98 -1.46
N GLY A 234 5.43 5.81 -1.59
CA GLY A 234 5.63 4.86 -0.49
C GLY A 234 6.93 4.08 -0.70
N SER A 235 7.66 3.79 0.37
CA SER A 235 8.95 3.11 0.27
C SER A 235 8.81 1.61 0.04
N ASP A 236 7.72 1.02 0.53
CA ASP A 236 7.57 -0.43 0.71
C ASP A 236 8.66 -1.03 1.61
N TRP A 237 9.21 -0.21 2.52
CA TRP A 237 10.17 -0.69 3.51
C TRP A 237 9.49 -1.64 4.49
N PRO A 238 10.15 -2.72 4.94
CA PRO A 238 11.50 -3.17 4.58
C PRO A 238 11.53 -4.16 3.41
N VAL A 239 10.42 -4.43 2.72
CA VAL A 239 10.39 -5.29 1.52
C VAL A 239 11.34 -4.75 0.45
N CYS A 240 11.43 -3.43 0.30
CA CYS A 240 12.35 -2.78 -0.64
C CYS A 240 13.82 -3.22 -0.45
N LEU A 241 14.23 -3.64 0.75
CA LEU A 241 15.59 -4.06 1.10
C LEU A 241 16.07 -5.30 0.33
N LEU A 242 15.17 -6.03 -0.33
CA LEU A 242 15.53 -7.10 -1.26
C LEU A 242 16.26 -6.59 -2.51
N ALA A 243 16.01 -5.35 -2.91
CA ALA A 243 16.53 -4.75 -4.14
C ALA A 243 17.24 -3.40 -3.94
N SER A 244 16.97 -2.70 -2.82
CA SER A 244 17.47 -1.34 -2.59
C SER A 244 17.41 -0.96 -1.12
N ASP A 245 18.32 -0.09 -0.68
CA ASP A 245 18.15 0.62 0.58
C ASP A 245 17.07 1.73 0.49
N TYR A 246 16.64 2.21 1.65
CA TYR A 246 15.59 3.24 1.80
C TYR A 246 15.95 4.56 1.11
N ALA A 247 17.18 5.04 1.29
CA ALA A 247 17.66 6.31 0.75
C ALA A 247 17.67 6.29 -0.78
N ARG A 248 18.09 5.18 -1.39
CA ARG A 248 18.06 4.98 -2.83
C ARG A 248 16.64 4.93 -3.38
N VAL A 249 15.67 4.36 -2.65
CA VAL A 249 14.25 4.41 -3.05
C VAL A 249 13.71 5.85 -3.04
N VAL A 250 13.96 6.61 -1.97
CA VAL A 250 13.52 8.01 -1.86
C VAL A 250 14.16 8.88 -2.94
N SER A 251 15.49 8.82 -3.07
CA SER A 251 16.24 9.62 -4.05
C SER A 251 15.87 9.27 -5.49
N THR A 252 15.62 8.00 -5.79
CA THR A 252 15.11 7.57 -7.12
C THR A 252 13.75 8.18 -7.40
N MET A 253 12.81 8.15 -6.45
CA MET A 253 11.51 8.77 -6.66
C MET A 253 11.64 10.28 -6.85
N ARG A 254 12.45 10.97 -6.03
CA ARG A 254 12.72 12.42 -6.18
C ARG A 254 13.35 12.74 -7.54
N ALA A 255 14.26 11.90 -8.04
CA ALA A 255 14.84 12.09 -9.36
C ALA A 255 13.79 11.98 -10.49
N ILE A 256 12.80 11.09 -10.34
CA ILE A 256 11.76 10.85 -11.35
C ILE A 256 10.65 11.91 -11.31
N VAL A 257 10.16 12.26 -10.11
CA VAL A 257 8.96 13.13 -9.96
C VAL A 257 9.29 14.55 -9.46
N GLY A 258 10.56 14.84 -9.17
CA GLY A 258 10.99 16.07 -8.51
C GLY A 258 10.48 16.15 -7.07
N ASP A 259 10.50 17.36 -6.48
CA ASP A 259 9.92 17.62 -5.16
C ASP A 259 8.40 17.87 -5.23
N ASN A 260 7.67 17.07 -6.00
CA ASN A 260 6.23 17.22 -6.17
C ASN A 260 5.48 17.02 -4.84
N GLY A 261 5.00 18.13 -4.26
CA GLY A 261 4.34 18.13 -2.95
C GLY A 261 3.01 17.38 -2.88
N ASP A 262 2.34 17.14 -4.02
CA ASP A 262 1.18 16.25 -4.05
C ASP A 262 1.62 14.79 -3.83
N VAL A 263 2.59 14.33 -4.62
CA VAL A 263 3.11 12.95 -4.57
C VAL A 263 3.78 12.64 -3.23
N PHE A 264 4.63 13.54 -2.74
CA PHE A 264 5.37 13.31 -1.50
C PHE A 264 4.57 13.59 -0.23
N GLY A 265 3.32 14.05 -0.29
CA GLY A 265 2.57 14.21 0.96
C GLY A 265 1.11 14.62 0.85
N ALA A 266 0.77 15.62 0.03
CA ALA A 266 -0.58 16.18 0.07
C ALA A 266 -1.66 15.17 -0.36
N THR A 267 -1.35 14.28 -1.29
CA THR A 267 -2.27 13.19 -1.69
C THR A 267 -2.52 12.23 -0.53
N ALA A 268 -1.46 11.69 0.11
CA ALA A 268 -1.62 10.74 1.23
C ALA A 268 -2.41 11.36 2.40
N ARG A 269 -2.11 12.61 2.76
CA ARG A 269 -2.84 13.34 3.81
C ARG A 269 -4.33 13.47 3.52
N ARG A 270 -4.68 13.87 2.29
CA ARG A 270 -6.09 14.04 1.87
C ARG A 270 -6.83 12.70 1.81
N VAL A 271 -6.19 11.67 1.26
CA VAL A 271 -6.81 10.36 1.03
C VAL A 271 -7.06 9.64 2.35
N TYR A 272 -6.02 9.50 3.18
CA TYR A 272 -6.12 8.82 4.48
C TYR A 272 -6.62 9.71 5.62
N ARG A 273 -6.86 11.01 5.37
CA ARG A 273 -7.28 12.00 6.39
C ARG A 273 -6.30 12.09 7.57
N LEU A 274 -5.00 12.08 7.23
CA LEU A 274 -3.93 12.15 8.23
C LEU A 274 -3.92 13.52 8.90
N SER A 275 -3.84 13.53 10.24
CA SER A 275 -3.67 14.72 11.08
C SER A 275 -2.24 15.28 11.02
#